data_AF-A0A7C3ZTI1-F1
#
_entry.id   AF-A0A7C3ZTI1-F1
#
_cell.length_a   1.000
_cell.length_b   1.000
_cell.length_c   1.000
_cell.angle_alpha   90.00
_cell.angle_beta   90.00
_cell.angle_gamma   90.00
#
_symmetry.space_group_name_H-M   'P 1'
#
loop_
_entity.id
_entity.type
_entity.pdbx_description
1 polymer ?
#
loop_
_entity_poly.entity_id
_entity_poly.type
_entity_poly.pdbx_seq_one_letter_code
_entity_poly.pdbx_strand_id
1 'polypeptide(L)' 'TRELLDVLEARPPHVEIILTGRYAPAEIIEAADLVTEMVEVKHPGGTRLGIEL' A
#
# COMPACT_ATOMS: atom_id res chain seq x y z
N THR A 1 -5.98 -10.98 -5.06
CA THR A 1 -5.86 -10.31 -3.76
C THR A 1 -6.08 -11.21 -2.57
N ARG A 2 -7.03 -12.14 -2.62
CA ARG A 2 -7.37 -13.04 -1.49
C ARG A 2 -6.16 -13.71 -0.81
N GLU A 3 -5.24 -14.28 -1.59
CA GLU A 3 -4.02 -14.92 -1.06
C GLU A 3 -3.13 -13.96 -0.25
N LEU A 4 -3.14 -12.66 -0.57
CA LEU A 4 -2.35 -11.66 0.14
C LEU A 4 -2.99 -11.31 1.50
N LEU A 5 -4.32 -11.25 1.57
CA LEU A 5 -5.06 -11.02 2.81
C LEU A 5 -4.82 -12.18 3.78
N ASP A 6 -4.83 -13.42 3.28
CA ASP A 6 -4.53 -14.61 4.10
C ASP A 6 -3.11 -14.54 4.71
N VAL A 7 -2.13 -14.00 3.98
CA VAL A 7 -0.77 -13.77 4.50
C VAL A 7 -0.72 -12.67 5.54
N LEU A 8 -1.47 -11.58 5.36
CA LEU A 8 -1.55 -10.48 6.32
C LEU A 8 -2.18 -10.91 7.65
N GLU A 9 -3.18 -11.80 7.59
CA GLU A 9 -3.85 -12.38 8.76
C GLU A 9 -2.99 -13.46 9.45
N ALA A 10 -2.31 -14.31 8.68
CA ALA A 10 -1.49 -15.40 9.21
C ALA A 10 -0.13 -14.94 9.76
N ARG A 11 0.24 -13.66 9.59
CA ARG A 11 1.56 -13.15 10.00
C ARG A 11 1.73 -13.25 11.52
N PRO A 12 2.91 -13.65 12.02
CA PRO A 12 3.20 -13.58 13.44
C PRO A 12 3.15 -12.13 13.96
N PRO A 13 2.75 -11.88 15.22
CA PRO A 13 2.54 -10.51 15.74
C PRO A 13 3.78 -9.60 15.75
N HIS A 14 4.97 -10.19 15.75
CA HIS A 14 6.25 -9.47 15.75
C HIS A 14 6.79 -9.20 14.35
N VAL A 15 6.08 -9.63 13.30
CA VAL A 15 6.47 -9.45 11.91
C VAL A 15 5.68 -8.28 11.33
N GLU A 16 6.41 -7.30 10.83
CA GLU A 16 5.86 -6.17 10.11
C GLU A 16 5.94 -6.41 8.60
N ILE A 17 4.84 -6.18 7.89
CA ILE A 17 4.75 -6.36 6.44
C ILE A 17 4.54 -4.98 5.83
N ILE A 18 5.46 -4.57 4.94
CA ILE A 18 5.39 -3.30 4.24
C ILE A 18 5.01 -3.57 2.79
N LEU A 19 3.87 -3.05 2.37
CA LEU A 19 3.39 -3.13 0.99
C LEU A 19 3.61 -1.77 0.31
N THR A 20 4.26 -1.77 -0.85
CA THR A 20 4.51 -0.57 -1.64
C THR A 20 4.03 -0.75 -3.07
N GLY A 21 3.40 0.27 -3.62
CA GLY A 21 2.89 0.24 -4.99
C GLY A 21 1.96 1.42 -5.24
N ARG A 22 1.57 1.61 -6.49
CA ARG A 22 0.45 2.50 -6.85
C ARG A 22 -0.82 1.67 -6.95
N TYR A 23 -1.99 2.28 -6.74
CA TYR A 23 -3.29 1.61 -6.92
C TYR A 23 -3.45 0.40 -5.99
N ALA A 24 -3.22 0.60 -4.68
CA ALA A 24 -3.45 -0.46 -3.72
C ALA A 24 -4.96 -0.80 -3.70
N PRO A 25 -5.36 -2.07 -3.87
CA PRO A 25 -6.75 -2.48 -3.77
C PRO A 25 -7.39 -2.02 -2.45
N ALA A 26 -8.64 -1.56 -2.49
CA ALA A 26 -9.37 -1.08 -1.32
C ALA A 26 -9.37 -2.09 -0.16
N GLU A 27 -9.53 -3.37 -0.48
CA GLU A 27 -9.48 -4.48 0.49
C GLU A 27 -8.14 -4.59 1.25
N ILE A 28 -7.01 -4.19 0.65
CA ILE A 28 -5.71 -4.14 1.35
C ILE A 28 -5.61 -2.89 2.20
N ILE A 29 -6.11 -1.75 1.72
CA ILE A 29 -6.12 -0.49 2.44
C ILE A 29 -6.96 -0.63 3.72
N GLU A 30 -8.13 -1.26 3.63
CA GLU A 30 -9.02 -1.49 4.77
C GLU A 30 -8.43 -2.47 5.79
N ALA A 31 -7.66 -3.46 5.33
CA ALA A 31 -7.02 -4.45 6.21
C ALA A 31 -5.72 -3.94 6.87
N ALA A 32 -5.14 -2.85 6.39
CA ALA A 32 -3.87 -2.34 6.88
C ALA A 32 -4.02 -1.50 8.15
N ASP A 33 -3.12 -1.72 9.12
CA ASP A 33 -3.05 -0.93 10.35
C ASP A 33 -2.58 0.52 10.09
N LEU A 34 -1.73 0.71 9.07
CA LEU A 34 -1.18 2.00 8.68
C LEU A 34 -1.14 2.12 7.16
N VAL A 35 -1.71 3.21 6.63
CA VAL A 35 -1.71 3.55 5.21
C VAL A 35 -1.06 4.91 5.03
N THR A 36 -0.08 4.99 4.13
CA THR A 36 0.60 6.25 3.78
C THR A 36 0.48 6.51 2.29
N GLU A 37 -0.12 7.64 1.93
CA GLU A 37 -0.22 8.10 0.54
C GLU A 37 0.95 9.03 0.21
N MET A 38 1.74 8.66 -0.81
CA MET A 38 2.86 9.47 -1.30
C MET A 38 2.39 10.37 -2.45
N VAL A 39 1.99 11.60 -2.10
CA VAL A 39 1.53 12.61 -3.08
C VAL A 39 2.74 13.33 -3.69
N GLU A 40 2.86 13.28 -5.03
CA GLU A 40 3.94 13.94 -5.75
C GLU A 40 3.70 15.46 -5.84
N VAL A 41 4.48 16.25 -5.10
CA VAL A 41 4.41 17.72 -5.12
C VAL A 41 5.24 18.33 -6.27
N LYS A 42 6.40 17.74 -6.59
CA LYS A 42 7.29 18.21 -7.66
C LYS A 42 8.27 17.11 -8.09
N HIS A 43 8.32 16.81 -9.39
CA HIS A 43 9.27 15.85 -9.95
C HIS A 43 10.08 16.46 -11.13
N PRO A 44 11.43 16.33 -11.19
CA PRO A 44 12.28 16.98 -12.20
C PRO A 44 12.07 16.57 -13.67
N GLY A 45 11.11 15.70 -13.97
CA GLY A 45 10.84 15.15 -15.32
C GLY A 45 9.38 15.24 -15.74
N GLY A 46 8.60 16.14 -15.13
CA GLY A 46 7.14 16.22 -15.28
C GLY A 46 6.41 15.34 -14.26
N THR A 47 5.13 15.65 -14.03
CA THR A 47 4.31 14.99 -13.02
C THR A 47 4.03 13.55 -13.45
N ARG A 48 4.61 12.56 -12.76
CA ARG A 48 4.22 11.15 -12.95
C ARG A 48 3.31 10.80 -11.81
N LEU A 49 2.02 11.15 -11.96
CA LEU A 49 0.94 10.93 -10.99
C LEU A 49 1.29 9.79 -10.03
N GLY A 50 1.73 10.22 -8.85
CA GLY A 50 1.97 9.37 -7.73
C GLY A 50 0.61 9.04 -7.17
N ILE A 51 0.15 7.83 -7.51
CA ILE A 51 -0.96 7.08 -6.92
C ILE A 51 -2.35 7.60 -7.36
N GLU A 52 -3.22 6.70 -7.83
CA GLU A 52 -4.67 6.85 -7.64
C GLU A 52 -5.07 5.65 -6.78
N LEU A 53 -5.61 5.89 -5.58
CA LEU A 53 -6.17 4.82 -4.74
C LEU A 53 -7.37 4.17 -5.46
#